data_AF-A0AAD4EAL9-F1
#
_entry.id   AF-A0AAD4EAL9-F1
#
_cell.length_a   1.000
_cell.length_b   1.000
_cell.length_c   1.000
_cell.angle_alpha   90.00
_cell.angle_beta   90.00
_cell.angle_gamma   90.00
#
_symmetry.space_group_name_H-M   'P 1'
#
loop_
_entity.id
_entity.type
_entity.pdbx_description
1 polymer ?
#
loop_
_entity_poly.entity_id
_entity_poly.type
_entity_poly.pdbx_seq_one_letter_code
_entity_poly.pdbx_strand_id
1 'polypeptide(L)' 'FFKLCRAREEITRLNVEVRHLCTTIHDEECHMLTVIQKLQVLDLHLGCELQRQHRSRAAINAMHCYRLNRIESLTGFSGV' A
#
# COMPACT_ATOMS: atom_id res chain seq x y z
N PHE A 1 -17.24 -23.35 18.81
CA PHE A 1 -17.38 -22.02 19.43
C PHE A 1 -16.10 -21.18 19.28
N PHE A 2 -14.96 -21.59 19.85
CA PHE A 2 -13.70 -20.81 19.81
C PHE A 2 -13.24 -20.34 18.42
N LYS A 3 -13.27 -21.21 17.40
CA LYS A 3 -12.90 -20.84 16.01
C LYS A 3 -13.73 -19.69 15.44
N LEU A 4 -15.02 -19.62 15.79
CA LEU A 4 -15.91 -18.54 15.34
C LEU A 4 -15.60 -17.22 16.05
N CYS A 5 -15.27 -17.26 17.35
CA CYS A 5 -14.84 -16.07 18.08
C CYS A 5 -13.53 -15.51 17.49
N ARG A 6 -12.54 -16.40 17.27
CA ARG A 6 -11.27 -16.02 16.62
C ARG A 6 -11.49 -15.42 15.24
N ALA A 7 -12.35 -16.01 14.41
CA ALA A 7 -12.63 -15.46 13.09
C ALA A 7 -13.16 -14.01 13.16
N ARG A 8 -14.01 -13.68 14.14
CA ARG A 8 -14.53 -12.31 14.33
C ARG A 8 -13.44 -11.33 14.78
N GLU A 9 -12.58 -11.75 15.70
CA GLU A 9 -11.41 -10.96 16.13
C GLU A 9 -10.47 -10.68 14.96
N GLU A 10 -10.18 -11.70 14.15
CA GLU A 10 -9.31 -11.58 12.99
C GLU A 10 -9.89 -10.65 11.91
N ILE A 11 -11.21 -10.68 11.67
CA ILE A 11 -11.88 -9.72 10.77
C ILE A 11 -11.72 -8.29 11.27
N THR A 12 -11.90 -8.07 12.57
CA THR A 12 -11.76 -6.73 13.18
C THR A 12 -10.33 -6.23 13.02
N ARG A 13 -9.33 -7.07 13.30
CA ARG A 13 -7.91 -6.72 13.11
C ARG A 13 -7.60 -6.44 11.64
N LEU A 14 -8.12 -7.26 10.73
CA LEU A 14 -7.89 -7.10 9.28
C LEU A 14 -8.43 -5.77 8.77
N ASN A 15 -9.55 -5.27 9.29
CA ASN A 15 -10.09 -3.97 8.88
C ASN A 15 -9.12 -2.79 9.16
N VAL A 16 -8.43 -2.83 10.31
CA VAL A 16 -7.42 -1.82 10.67
C VAL A 16 -6.17 -1.97 9.81
N GLU A 17 -5.67 -3.21 9.68
CA GLU A 17 -4.44 -3.50 8.92
C GLU A 17 -4.56 -3.17 7.43
N VAL A 18 -5.74 -3.39 6.82
CA VAL A 18 -6.01 -3.00 5.43
C VAL A 18 -5.81 -1.49 5.24
N ARG A 19 -6.35 -0.68 6.15
CA ARG A 19 -6.22 0.78 6.09
C ARG A 19 -4.78 1.21 6.33
N HIS A 20 -4.10 0.64 7.31
CA HIS A 20 -2.69 0.92 7.58
C HIS A 20 -1.79 0.60 6.38
N LEU A 21 -2.06 -0.53 5.71
CA LEU A 21 -1.31 -0.92 4.52
C LEU A 21 -1.55 0.05 3.36
N CYS A 22 -2.80 0.47 3.12
CA CYS A 22 -3.11 1.51 2.13
C CYS A 22 -2.33 2.81 2.40
N THR A 23 -2.33 3.29 3.65
CA THR A 23 -1.59 4.50 4.05
C THR A 23 -0.10 4.33 3.84
N THR A 24 0.47 3.20 4.25
CA THR A 24 1.90 2.92 4.10
C THR A 24 2.32 2.91 2.64
N ILE A 25 1.55 2.25 1.77
CA ILE A 25 1.81 2.23 0.33
C ILE A 25 1.79 3.66 -0.24
N HIS A 26 0.80 4.47 0.16
CA HIS A 26 0.68 5.85 -0.31
C HIS A 26 1.87 6.71 0.12
N ASP A 27 2.23 6.67 1.41
CA ASP A 27 3.31 7.46 1.97
C ASP A 27 4.67 7.07 1.36
N GLU A 28 4.91 5.77 1.19
CA GLU A 28 6.09 5.26 0.49
C GLU A 28 6.16 5.74 -0.96
N GLU A 29 5.04 5.68 -1.70
CA GLU A 29 4.98 6.12 -3.10
C GLU A 29 5.30 7.62 -3.22
N CYS A 30 4.67 8.45 -2.39
CA CYS A 30 4.93 9.89 -2.34
C CYS A 30 6.39 10.21 -1.99
N HIS A 31 6.95 9.50 -1.02
CA HIS A 31 8.35 9.67 -0.63
C HIS A 31 9.30 9.28 -1.77
N MET A 32 9.09 8.11 -2.39
CA MET A 32 9.92 7.62 -3.48
C MET A 32 9.91 8.56 -4.69
N LEU A 33 8.73 9.05 -5.09
CA LEU A 33 8.64 10.03 -6.19
C LEU A 33 9.38 11.33 -5.87
N THR A 34 9.28 11.81 -4.63
CA THR A 34 10.01 13.00 -4.17
C THR A 34 11.53 12.80 -4.24
N VAL A 35 12.02 11.64 -3.81
CA VAL A 35 13.45 11.30 -3.85
C VAL A 35 13.93 11.18 -5.30
N ILE A 36 13.17 10.51 -6.16
CA ILE A 36 13.50 10.37 -7.58
C ILE A 36 13.59 11.74 -8.25
N GLN A 37 12.63 12.63 -8.02
CA GLN A 37 12.65 13.99 -8.58
C GLN A 37 13.88 14.79 -8.13
N LYS A 38 14.23 14.71 -6.84
CA LYS A 38 15.45 15.36 -6.32
C LYS A 38 16.70 14.78 -6.97
N LEU A 39 16.77 13.47 -7.13
CA LEU A 39 17.93 12.81 -7.72
C LEU A 39 18.05 13.06 -9.21
N GLN A 40 16.95 13.20 -9.96
CA GLN A 40 17.03 13.58 -11.38
C GLN A 40 17.70 14.95 -11.60
N VAL A 41 17.65 15.84 -10.61
CA VAL A 41 18.35 17.14 -10.64
C VAL A 41 19.82 17.01 -10.23
N LEU A 42 20.13 16.19 -9.21
CA LEU A 42 21.48 16.06 -8.63
C LEU A 42 22.37 15.07 -9.39
N ASP A 43 21.79 13.94 -9.80
CA ASP A 43 22.41 12.83 -10.52
C ASP A 43 21.36 12.14 -11.40
N LEU A 44 21.32 12.55 -12.67
CA LEU A 44 20.36 12.04 -13.64
C LEU A 44 20.43 10.52 -13.81
N HIS A 45 21.61 9.91 -13.73
CA HIS A 45 21.76 8.47 -13.93
C HIS A 45 21.14 7.69 -12.78
N LEU A 46 21.44 8.11 -11.54
CA LEU A 46 20.86 7.49 -10.34
C LEU A 46 19.34 7.71 -10.28
N GLY A 47 18.87 8.91 -10.60
CA GLY A 47 17.45 9.23 -10.65
C GLY A 47 16.70 8.39 -11.70
N CYS A 48 17.27 8.19 -12.89
CA CYS A 48 16.69 7.33 -13.93
C CYS A 48 16.63 5.86 -13.51
N GLU A 49 17.68 5.34 -12.88
CA GLU A 49 17.71 3.95 -12.45
C GLU A 49 16.68 3.69 -11.33
N LEU A 50 16.59 4.58 -10.34
CA LEU A 50 15.57 4.47 -9.29
C LEU A 50 14.16 4.59 -9.86
N GLN A 51 13.93 5.49 -10.83
CA GLN A 51 12.65 5.59 -11.52
C GLN A 51 12.28 4.29 -12.24
N ARG A 52 13.26 3.62 -12.87
CA ARG A 52 13.06 2.34 -13.55
C ARG A 52 12.66 1.24 -12.56
N GLN A 53 13.37 1.11 -11.44
CA GLN A 53 13.06 0.12 -10.41
C GLN A 53 11.71 0.40 -9.75
N HIS A 54 11.41 1.67 -9.49
CA HIS A 54 10.15 2.09 -8.88
C HIS A 54 8.93 1.72 -9.72
N ARG A 55 9.02 1.73 -11.06
CA ARG A 55 7.89 1.34 -11.95
C ARG A 55 7.37 -0.07 -11.67
N SER A 56 8.24 -1.04 -11.40
CA SER A 56 7.76 -2.41 -11.11
C SER A 56 7.02 -2.46 -9.77
N ARG A 57 7.55 -1.77 -8.75
CA ARG A 57 6.93 -1.67 -7.44
C ARG A 57 5.60 -0.92 -7.49
N ALA A 58 5.51 0.18 -8.26
CA ALA A 58 4.29 0.93 -8.47
C ALA A 58 3.18 0.05 -9.13
N ALA A 59 3.54 -0.80 -10.10
CA ALA A 59 2.59 -1.72 -10.71
C ALA A 59 2.07 -2.78 -9.71
N ILE A 60 2.95 -3.30 -8.85
CA ILE A 60 2.57 -4.23 -7.77
C ILE A 60 1.66 -3.52 -6.75
N ASN A 61 2.05 -2.33 -6.32
CA ASN A 61 1.27 -1.48 -5.41
C ASN A 61 -0.12 -1.16 -5.99
N ALA A 62 -0.24 -0.90 -7.30
CA ALA A 62 -1.52 -0.68 -7.94
C ALA A 62 -2.45 -1.92 -7.84
N MET A 63 -1.91 -3.13 -8.02
CA MET A 63 -2.66 -4.37 -7.81
C MET A 63 -3.06 -4.54 -6.33
N HIS A 64 -2.16 -4.21 -5.39
CA HIS A 64 -2.48 -4.26 -3.96
C HIS A 64 -3.59 -3.28 -3.60
N CYS A 65 -3.48 -2.01 -4.00
CA CYS A 65 -4.51 -0.99 -3.79
C CYS A 65 -5.85 -1.41 -4.38
N TYR A 66 -5.86 -1.98 -5.60
CA TYR A 66 -7.09 -2.50 -6.19
C TYR A 66 -7.74 -3.57 -5.30
N ARG A 67 -6.97 -4.52 -4.78
CA ARG A 67 -7.48 -5.58 -3.89
C ARG A 67 -7.93 -5.03 -2.53
N LEU A 68 -7.18 -4.10 -1.95
CA LEU A 68 -7.52 -3.47 -0.68
C LEU A 68 -8.83 -2.67 -0.81
N ASN A 69 -8.99 -1.87 -1.87
CA ASN A 69 -10.24 -1.16 -2.17
C ASN A 69 -11.43 -2.12 -2.30
N ARG A 70 -11.22 -3.32 -2.88
CA ARG A 70 -12.27 -4.35 -2.94
C ARG A 70 -12.62 -4.89 -1.56
N ILE A 71 -11.65 -5.04 -0.66
CA ILE A 71 -11.90 -5.46 0.73
C ILE A 71 -12.68 -4.37 1.47
N GLU A 72 -12.31 -3.10 1.31
CA GLU A 72 -13.04 -1.96 1.90
C GLU A 72 -14.49 -1.87 1.42
N SER A 73 -14.77 -2.32 0.19
CA SER A 73 -16.13 -2.36 -0.36
C SER A 73 -17.02 -3.51 0.17
N LEU A 74 -16.47 -4.43 0.97
CA LEU A 74 -17.24 -5.56 1.49
C LEU A 74 -18.19 -5.12 2.61
N THR A 75 -19.40 -5.67 2.60
CA THR A 75 -20.37 -5.46 3.68
C THR A 75 -19.80 -5.96 5.01
N GLY A 76 -19.72 -5.07 6.00
CA GLY A 76 -19.15 -5.39 7.32
C GLY A 76 -17.70 -4.95 7.52
N PHE A 77 -17.07 -4.32 6.53
CA PHE A 77 -15.83 -3.59 6.74
C PHE A 77 -16.09 -2.36 7.62
N SER A 78 -15.44 -2.30 8.79
CA SER A 78 -15.57 -1.17 9.72
C SER A 78 -14.55 -0.07 9.46
N GLY A 79 -13.33 -0.44 9.02
CA GLY A 79 -12.19 0.49 8.93
C GLY A 79 -11.76 1.09 10.28
N VAL A 80 -12.32 0.57 11.38
CA VAL A 80 -12.07 0.87 12.79
C VAL A 80 -11.93 -0.43 13.56
#